data_AF-A0A357HWK7-F1
#
_entry.id   AF-A0A357HWK7-F1
#
_cell.length_a   1.000
_cell.length_b   1.000
_cell.length_c   1.000
_cell.angle_alpha   90.00
_cell.angle_beta   90.00
_cell.angle_gamma   90.00
#
_symmetry.space_group_name_H-M   'P 1'
#
loop_
_entity.id
_entity.type
_entity.pdbx_description
1 polymer ?
#
loop_
_entity_poly.entity_id
_entity_poly.type
_entity_poly.pdbx_seq_one_letter_code
_entity_poly.pdbx_strand_id
1 'polypeptide(L)'
;MKEAHLSALSYEDALQAFSDQSLFENKTWRYSPEAFPLTSAQVKQIEQIGQACYEFYKAQETLYLRSVEGKNLLRNRPLKAPWVAAYLDRGKPEALIAHARAKALRGTVPMVIRPDLLVTEDGFAVTEIDSVPGGIGLTAFLNRLYTDVHGDALIGAGAQDMVTAFYEVLASRVPNVSAPYVAILVSDEAATYRPEMEWLASQLRQLGKRVHVFHPDDVMPLGDDICVGIDGDPQKVDVIYRFWELFDLANVSIAEFLLKAREAAQVRLTPPMRPFQEEKLSLALFHHHILEDFWRENLSKQSYKVLAKVIPQSWVMDPVELPPNAVLDAPYVGG
;
A
#
# COMPACT_ATOMS: atom_id res chain seq x y z
N MET A 1 45.91 2.48 -10.56
CA MET A 1 45.07 1.57 -11.37
C MET A 1 43.71 2.23 -11.45
N LYS A 2 43.21 2.53 -12.65
CA LYS A 2 41.81 2.95 -12.81
C LYS A 2 40.98 1.69 -12.59
N GLU A 3 40.19 1.65 -11.52
CA GLU A 3 39.12 0.66 -11.40
C GLU A 3 38.28 0.76 -12.67
N ALA A 4 38.19 -0.36 -13.40
CA ALA A 4 37.25 -0.46 -14.49
C ALA A 4 35.86 -0.40 -13.86
N HIS A 5 35.22 0.76 -13.91
CA HIS A 5 33.81 0.87 -13.55
C HIS A 5 33.03 -0.12 -14.41
N LEU A 6 32.48 -1.16 -13.79
CA LEU A 6 31.57 -2.09 -14.43
C LEU A 6 30.34 -1.28 -14.88
N SER A 7 29.99 -1.37 -16.16
CA SER A 7 28.81 -0.68 -16.70
C SER A 7 27.50 -1.43 -16.45
N ALA A 8 27.60 -2.73 -16.13
CA ALA A 8 26.49 -3.63 -15.88
C ALA A 8 26.91 -4.76 -14.91
N LEU A 9 25.93 -5.34 -14.20
CA LEU A 9 26.12 -6.54 -13.39
C LEU A 9 26.29 -7.75 -14.32
N SER A 10 27.20 -8.68 -14.01
CA SER A 10 27.34 -9.88 -14.82
C SER A 10 26.10 -10.77 -14.68
N TYR A 11 25.73 -11.49 -15.74
CA TYR A 11 24.62 -12.44 -15.69
C TYR A 11 24.84 -13.54 -14.64
N GLU A 12 26.10 -13.98 -14.47
CA GLU A 12 26.49 -14.99 -13.48
C GLU A 12 26.31 -14.47 -12.06
N ASP A 13 26.73 -13.23 -11.76
CA ASP A 13 26.55 -12.61 -10.45
C ASP A 13 25.07 -12.40 -10.12
N ALA A 14 24.27 -11.97 -11.11
CA ALA A 14 22.83 -11.85 -10.96
C ALA A 14 22.18 -13.21 -10.66
N LEU A 15 22.55 -14.26 -11.42
CA LEU A 15 22.04 -15.60 -11.23
C LEU A 15 22.43 -16.16 -9.85
N GLN A 16 23.67 -15.96 -9.44
CA GLN A 16 24.17 -16.40 -8.14
C GLN A 16 23.44 -15.71 -7.00
N ALA A 17 23.31 -14.38 -7.04
CA ALA A 17 22.65 -13.60 -5.98
C ALA A 17 21.20 -14.04 -5.75
N PHE A 18 20.43 -14.29 -6.81
CA PHE A 18 19.05 -14.76 -6.70
C PHE A 18 18.92 -16.27 -6.42
N SER A 19 19.98 -17.04 -6.64
CA SER A 19 20.04 -18.45 -6.21
C SER A 19 20.32 -18.57 -4.71
N ASP A 20 21.19 -17.69 -4.19
CA ASP A 20 21.54 -17.64 -2.77
C ASP A 20 20.43 -17.01 -1.92
N GLN A 21 19.75 -16.00 -2.46
CA GLN A 21 18.66 -15.31 -1.80
C GLN A 21 17.34 -15.44 -2.57
N SER A 22 16.51 -16.38 -2.14
CA SER A 22 15.12 -16.41 -2.58
C SER A 22 14.34 -15.28 -1.91
N LEU A 23 13.67 -14.46 -2.71
CA LEU A 23 12.76 -13.40 -2.24
C LEU A 23 11.29 -13.74 -2.52
N PHE A 24 11.02 -14.75 -3.37
CA PHE A 24 9.65 -15.20 -3.65
C PHE A 24 9.59 -16.72 -3.70
N GLU A 25 8.56 -17.29 -3.10
CA GLU A 25 8.36 -18.73 -3.11
C GLU A 25 7.92 -19.21 -4.50
N ASN A 26 8.52 -20.29 -4.99
CA ASN A 26 8.11 -20.97 -6.23
C ASN A 26 8.07 -20.06 -7.48
N LYS A 27 8.91 -19.01 -7.52
CA LYS A 27 9.08 -18.14 -8.70
C LYS A 27 10.47 -18.28 -9.29
N THR A 28 10.56 -18.12 -10.61
CA THR A 28 11.82 -17.99 -11.33
C THR A 28 12.00 -16.54 -11.75
N TRP A 29 13.18 -16.00 -11.50
CA TRP A 29 13.49 -14.62 -11.81
C TRP A 29 13.88 -14.44 -13.27
N ARG A 30 13.45 -13.30 -13.84
CA ARG A 30 14.03 -12.76 -15.07
C ARG A 30 14.90 -11.58 -14.68
N TYR A 31 16.16 -11.63 -15.10
CA TYR A 31 17.18 -10.69 -14.69
C TYR A 31 17.47 -9.70 -15.81
N SER A 32 17.76 -8.45 -15.44
CA SER A 32 18.36 -7.47 -16.33
C SER A 32 19.73 -7.12 -15.77
N PRO A 33 20.83 -7.25 -16.52
CA PRO A 33 22.17 -6.88 -16.02
C PRO A 33 22.29 -5.36 -15.76
N GLU A 34 21.35 -4.56 -16.26
CA GLU A 34 21.31 -3.11 -16.11
C GLU A 34 20.03 -2.67 -15.39
N ALA A 35 20.16 -1.65 -14.54
CA ALA A 35 19.01 -0.98 -13.94
C ALA A 35 18.21 -0.21 -15.00
N PHE A 36 16.89 -0.12 -14.81
CA PHE A 36 16.02 0.63 -15.72
C PHE A 36 16.29 2.14 -15.61
N PRO A 37 16.76 2.81 -16.67
CA PRO A 37 17.16 4.21 -16.58
C PRO A 37 15.94 5.14 -16.49
N LEU A 38 16.00 6.07 -15.54
CA LEU A 38 15.02 7.14 -15.38
C LEU A 38 15.68 8.51 -15.50
N THR A 39 15.06 9.41 -16.27
CA THR A 39 15.48 10.80 -16.33
C THR A 39 15.12 11.52 -15.02
N SER A 40 15.85 12.58 -14.66
CA SER A 40 15.54 13.38 -13.45
C SER A 40 14.11 13.96 -13.47
N ALA A 41 13.57 14.22 -14.67
CA ALA A 41 12.18 14.66 -14.83
C ALA A 41 11.18 13.56 -14.47
N GLN A 42 11.45 12.31 -14.87
CA GLN A 42 10.63 11.15 -14.49
C GLN A 42 10.71 10.87 -12.99
N VAL A 43 11.91 10.95 -12.39
CA VAL A 43 12.06 10.79 -10.93
C VAL A 43 11.22 11.81 -10.16
N LYS A 44 11.33 13.10 -10.54
CA LYS A 44 10.50 14.16 -9.95
C LYS A 44 9.00 13.92 -10.15
N GLN A 45 8.61 13.35 -11.30
CA GLN A 45 7.21 12.99 -11.55
C GLN A 45 6.75 11.87 -10.62
N ILE A 46 7.58 10.83 -10.39
CA ILE A 46 7.28 9.73 -9.47
C ILE A 46 7.11 10.24 -8.03
N GLU A 47 7.99 11.13 -7.57
CA GLU A 47 7.86 11.76 -6.24
C GLU A 47 6.53 12.53 -6.10
N GLN A 48 6.15 13.28 -7.14
CA GLN A 48 4.88 14.00 -7.18
C GLN A 48 3.67 13.06 -7.20
N ILE A 49 3.76 11.93 -7.90
CA ILE A 49 2.73 10.89 -7.91
C ILE A 49 2.57 10.32 -6.50
N GLY A 50 3.66 9.96 -5.82
CA GLY A 50 3.62 9.43 -4.45
C GLY A 50 2.91 10.38 -3.47
N GLN A 51 3.27 11.67 -3.50
CA GLN A 51 2.59 12.70 -2.70
C GLN A 51 1.11 12.83 -3.06
N ALA A 52 0.77 12.78 -4.35
CA ALA A 52 -0.60 12.88 -4.82
C ALA A 52 -1.45 11.67 -4.40
N CYS A 53 -0.91 10.45 -4.43
CA CYS A 53 -1.56 9.23 -3.93
C CYS A 53 -1.84 9.31 -2.43
N TYR A 54 -0.91 9.86 -1.65
CA TYR A 54 -1.14 10.09 -0.21
C TYR A 54 -2.27 11.10 0.05
N GLU A 55 -2.33 12.21 -0.70
CA GLU A 55 -3.46 13.14 -0.64
C GLU A 55 -4.77 12.51 -1.10
N PHE A 56 -4.72 11.67 -2.12
CA PHE A 56 -5.86 10.92 -2.64
C PHE A 56 -6.50 10.04 -1.55
N TYR A 57 -5.72 9.25 -0.81
CA TYR A 57 -6.27 8.44 0.30
C TYR A 57 -6.92 9.26 1.42
N LYS A 58 -6.37 10.44 1.75
CA LYS A 58 -7.00 11.34 2.72
C LYS A 58 -8.33 11.92 2.22
N ALA A 59 -8.36 12.34 0.95
CA ALA A 59 -9.58 12.82 0.32
C ALA A 59 -10.61 11.69 0.18
N GLN A 60 -10.18 10.47 -0.13
CA GLN A 60 -11.03 9.29 -0.24
C GLN A 60 -11.68 8.91 1.09
N GLU A 61 -10.95 8.95 2.21
CA GLU A 61 -11.56 8.78 3.53
C GLU A 61 -12.66 9.82 3.76
N THR A 62 -12.38 11.08 3.45
CA THR A 62 -13.36 12.17 3.62
C THR A 62 -14.61 11.92 2.79
N LEU A 63 -14.44 11.48 1.53
CA LEU A 63 -15.53 11.12 0.64
C LEU A 63 -16.38 9.98 1.22
N TYR A 64 -15.73 8.88 1.60
CA TYR A 64 -16.39 7.69 2.13
C TYR A 64 -17.18 8.00 3.40
N LEU A 65 -16.54 8.61 4.40
CA LEU A 65 -17.20 8.89 5.69
C LEU A 65 -18.35 9.90 5.55
N ARG A 66 -18.21 10.94 4.73
CA ARG A 66 -19.31 11.88 4.49
C ARG A 66 -20.45 11.26 3.70
N SER A 67 -20.14 10.37 2.75
CA SER A 67 -21.14 9.58 2.03
C SER A 67 -21.96 8.71 3.00
N VAL A 68 -21.29 7.97 3.89
CA VAL A 68 -21.95 7.14 4.93
C VAL A 68 -22.84 8.00 5.84
N GLU A 69 -22.33 9.14 6.30
CA GLU A 69 -23.05 10.04 7.21
C GLU A 69 -24.13 10.89 6.49
N GLY A 70 -24.29 10.78 5.17
CA GLY A 70 -25.22 11.59 4.38
C GLY A 70 -24.94 13.10 4.46
N LYS A 71 -23.68 13.47 4.70
CA LYS A 71 -23.23 14.85 4.87
C LYS A 71 -22.95 15.52 3.53
N ASN A 72 -22.98 16.85 3.55
CA ASN A 72 -22.61 17.63 2.37
C ASN A 72 -21.13 17.45 2.04
N LEU A 73 -20.81 17.20 0.77
CA LEU A 73 -19.44 16.99 0.29
C LEU A 73 -18.69 18.29 0.03
N LEU A 74 -19.41 19.34 -0.41
CA LEU A 74 -18.82 20.63 -0.79
C LEU A 74 -19.02 21.67 0.31
N ARG A 75 -18.19 22.72 0.31
CA ARG A 75 -18.30 23.79 1.32
C ARG A 75 -19.45 24.76 1.04
N ASN A 76 -19.63 25.14 -0.23
CA ASN A 76 -20.47 26.30 -0.59
C ASN A 76 -21.74 25.96 -1.36
N ARG A 77 -21.99 24.68 -1.69
CA ARG A 77 -23.18 24.25 -2.42
C ARG A 77 -23.59 22.82 -2.03
N PRO A 78 -24.85 22.43 -2.22
CA PRO A 78 -25.29 21.08 -1.88
C PRO A 78 -24.71 20.04 -2.84
N LEU A 79 -24.08 19.01 -2.29
CA LEU A 79 -23.73 17.77 -2.97
C LEU A 79 -23.72 16.65 -1.92
N LYS A 80 -24.58 15.65 -2.10
CA LYS A 80 -24.56 14.41 -1.33
C LYS A 80 -24.43 13.25 -2.31
N ALA A 81 -23.61 12.27 -1.96
CA ALA A 81 -23.37 11.11 -2.83
C ALA A 81 -23.42 9.80 -2.02
N PRO A 82 -24.57 9.44 -1.40
CA PRO A 82 -24.67 8.23 -0.56
C PRO A 82 -24.34 6.94 -1.33
N TRP A 83 -24.49 6.97 -2.66
CA TRP A 83 -24.14 5.88 -3.58
C TRP A 83 -22.64 5.54 -3.55
N VAL A 84 -21.75 6.48 -3.20
CA VAL A 84 -20.30 6.21 -3.11
C VAL A 84 -20.02 5.15 -2.04
N ALA A 85 -20.58 5.33 -0.84
CA ALA A 85 -20.46 4.35 0.23
C ALA A 85 -21.15 3.03 -0.16
N ALA A 86 -22.34 3.11 -0.77
CA ALA A 86 -23.06 1.92 -1.22
C ALA A 86 -22.24 1.07 -2.22
N TYR A 87 -21.47 1.69 -3.12
CA TYR A 87 -20.58 0.98 -4.03
C TYR A 87 -19.36 0.39 -3.29
N LEU A 88 -18.69 1.17 -2.45
CA LEU A 88 -17.48 0.73 -1.72
C LEU A 88 -17.76 -0.37 -0.68
N ASP A 89 -18.97 -0.40 -0.11
CA ASP A 89 -19.37 -1.41 0.88
C ASP A 89 -20.00 -2.66 0.25
N ARG A 90 -20.25 -2.65 -1.07
CA ARG A 90 -20.96 -3.74 -1.76
C ARG A 90 -20.20 -5.06 -1.61
N GLY A 91 -20.88 -6.07 -1.07
CA GLY A 91 -20.32 -7.42 -0.87
C GLY A 91 -19.32 -7.56 0.28
N LYS A 92 -19.12 -6.52 1.10
CA LYS A 92 -18.20 -6.57 2.25
C LYS A 92 -18.93 -7.09 3.51
N PRO A 93 -18.25 -7.85 4.39
CA PRO A 93 -18.83 -8.29 5.66
C PRO A 93 -19.22 -7.10 6.55
N GLU A 94 -20.36 -7.18 7.23
CA GLU A 94 -20.87 -6.09 8.10
C GLU A 94 -19.88 -5.71 9.21
N ALA A 95 -19.22 -6.69 9.81
CA ALA A 95 -18.21 -6.45 10.85
C ALA A 95 -17.02 -5.64 10.31
N LEU A 96 -16.58 -5.91 9.08
CA LEU A 96 -15.50 -5.16 8.43
C LEU A 96 -15.95 -3.73 8.07
N ILE A 97 -17.17 -3.56 7.56
CA ILE A 97 -17.76 -2.24 7.29
C ILE A 97 -17.84 -1.41 8.58
N ALA A 98 -18.36 -2.00 9.66
CA ALA A 98 -18.47 -1.35 10.97
C ALA A 98 -17.09 -0.96 11.51
N HIS A 99 -16.11 -1.86 11.41
CA HIS A 99 -14.73 -1.60 11.79
C HIS A 99 -14.13 -0.43 11.00
N ALA A 100 -14.25 -0.44 9.66
CA ALA A 100 -13.67 0.59 8.79
C ALA A 100 -14.18 2.02 9.05
N ARG A 101 -15.37 2.13 9.66
CA ARG A 101 -16.03 3.39 10.04
C ARG A 101 -15.77 3.80 11.49
N ALA A 102 -15.09 2.98 12.28
CA ALA A 102 -14.80 3.25 13.69
C ALA A 102 -14.06 4.59 13.86
N LYS A 103 -14.45 5.36 14.89
CA LYS A 103 -13.84 6.69 15.16
C LYS A 103 -12.34 6.60 15.41
N ALA A 104 -11.90 5.52 16.06
CA ALA A 104 -10.51 5.17 16.33
C ALA A 104 -9.61 5.14 15.07
N LEU A 105 -10.19 4.79 13.91
CA LEU A 105 -9.45 4.66 12.66
C LEU A 105 -9.49 5.92 11.78
N ARG A 106 -10.16 6.99 12.23
CA ARG A 106 -10.23 8.24 11.45
C ARG A 106 -8.84 8.84 11.25
N GLY A 107 -8.53 9.23 10.03
CA GLY A 107 -7.21 9.76 9.63
C GLY A 107 -6.15 8.67 9.42
N THR A 108 -6.47 7.39 9.65
CA THR A 108 -5.52 6.31 9.38
C THR A 108 -5.48 5.98 7.89
N VAL A 109 -4.26 5.87 7.36
CA VAL A 109 -3.96 5.44 6.00
C VAL A 109 -2.89 4.34 6.05
N PRO A 110 -2.75 3.54 4.99
CA PRO A 110 -1.59 2.67 4.80
C PRO A 110 -0.29 3.48 4.94
N MET A 111 0.65 2.97 5.72
CA MET A 111 1.94 3.62 5.95
C MET A 111 2.92 3.41 4.78
N VAL A 112 2.72 2.32 4.04
CA VAL A 112 3.44 2.02 2.80
C VAL A 112 2.40 1.93 1.71
N ILE A 113 2.62 2.67 0.63
CA ILE A 113 1.77 2.67 -0.56
C ILE A 113 2.65 2.43 -1.78
N ARG A 114 2.18 1.62 -2.73
CA ARG A 114 2.88 1.39 -3.99
C ARG A 114 1.95 1.72 -5.15
N PRO A 115 2.07 2.93 -5.73
CA PRO A 115 1.43 3.20 -7.01
C PRO A 115 2.16 2.41 -8.10
N ASP A 116 1.47 1.47 -8.73
CA ASP A 116 2.02 0.71 -9.84
C ASP A 116 1.89 1.54 -11.12
N LEU A 117 3.01 1.76 -11.81
CA LEU A 117 3.13 2.69 -12.93
C LEU A 117 3.49 1.95 -14.23
N LEU A 118 2.74 2.24 -15.29
CA LEU A 118 3.10 1.90 -16.65
C LEU A 118 3.73 3.12 -17.34
N VAL A 119 4.82 2.89 -18.07
CA VAL A 119 5.40 3.91 -18.97
C VAL A 119 4.64 3.86 -20.29
N THR A 120 4.08 4.99 -20.69
CA THR A 120 3.38 5.17 -21.98
C THR A 120 4.04 6.27 -22.80
N GLU A 121 3.62 6.44 -24.06
CA GLU A 121 4.07 7.53 -24.93
C GLU A 121 3.78 8.93 -24.33
N ASP A 122 2.71 9.04 -23.52
CA ASP A 122 2.28 10.30 -22.88
C ASP A 122 2.82 10.49 -21.44
N GLY A 123 3.65 9.55 -20.97
CA GLY A 123 4.23 9.50 -19.63
C GLY A 123 3.67 8.37 -18.76
N PHE A 124 3.78 8.51 -17.45
CA PHE A 124 3.29 7.47 -16.53
C PHE A 124 1.76 7.40 -16.45
N ALA A 125 1.23 6.18 -16.45
CA ALA A 125 -0.14 5.85 -16.11
C ALA A 125 -0.16 4.96 -14.86
N VAL A 126 -1.03 5.28 -13.89
CA VAL A 126 -1.26 4.45 -12.70
C VAL A 126 -2.20 3.32 -13.06
N THR A 127 -1.82 2.09 -12.73
CA THR A 127 -2.69 0.91 -12.87
C THR A 127 -3.39 0.55 -11.57
N GLU A 128 -2.71 0.78 -10.45
CA GLU A 128 -3.18 0.44 -9.11
C GLU A 128 -2.46 1.31 -8.07
N ILE A 129 -3.10 1.52 -6.92
CA ILE A 129 -2.44 2.04 -5.72
C ILE A 129 -2.58 0.95 -4.67
N ASP A 130 -1.52 0.18 -4.49
CA ASP A 130 -1.47 -0.96 -3.59
C ASP A 130 -1.24 -0.48 -2.15
N SER A 131 -2.11 -0.92 -1.24
CA SER A 131 -2.11 -0.58 0.19
C SER A 131 -1.42 -1.61 1.07
N VAL A 132 -1.15 -2.81 0.55
CA VAL A 132 -0.46 -3.91 1.25
C VAL A 132 0.72 -4.41 0.40
N PRO A 133 1.62 -3.52 -0.07
CA PRO A 133 2.52 -3.87 -1.15
C PRO A 133 3.67 -4.77 -0.67
N GLY A 134 3.95 -5.81 -1.45
CA GLY A 134 5.27 -6.44 -1.50
C GLY A 134 6.30 -5.56 -2.24
N GLY A 135 7.50 -6.08 -2.45
CA GLY A 135 8.54 -5.42 -3.24
C GLY A 135 9.45 -4.45 -2.47
N ILE A 136 9.21 -4.20 -1.18
CA ILE A 136 10.06 -3.35 -0.32
C ILE A 136 11.44 -3.98 -0.13
N GLY A 137 11.46 -5.26 0.28
CA GLY A 137 12.68 -6.05 0.46
C GLY A 137 13.35 -6.34 -0.88
N LEU A 138 12.56 -6.60 -1.92
CA LEU A 138 13.08 -6.76 -3.27
C LEU A 138 13.82 -5.50 -3.75
N THR A 139 13.21 -4.33 -3.64
CA THR A 139 13.82 -3.08 -4.09
C THR A 139 15.12 -2.81 -3.32
N ALA A 140 15.12 -3.03 -2.01
CA ALA A 140 16.33 -2.92 -1.20
C ALA A 140 17.43 -3.91 -1.63
N PHE A 141 17.07 -5.18 -1.88
CA PHE A 141 18.00 -6.20 -2.33
C PHE A 141 18.59 -5.86 -3.69
N LEU A 142 17.75 -5.44 -4.65
CA LEU A 142 18.20 -5.00 -5.97
C LEU A 142 19.14 -3.79 -5.85
N ASN A 143 18.80 -2.80 -5.03
CA ASN A 143 19.67 -1.63 -4.83
C ASN A 143 21.06 -2.06 -4.34
N ARG A 144 21.13 -2.99 -3.38
CA ARG A 144 22.42 -3.53 -2.90
C ARG A 144 23.16 -4.29 -3.99
N LEU A 145 22.47 -5.16 -4.72
CA LEU A 145 23.06 -5.97 -5.78
C LEU A 145 23.67 -5.12 -6.91
N TYR A 146 23.01 -4.03 -7.28
CA TYR A 146 23.51 -3.13 -8.33
C TYR A 146 24.42 -2.00 -7.81
N THR A 147 24.68 -1.90 -6.50
CA THR A 147 25.41 -0.76 -5.92
C THR A 147 26.82 -0.63 -6.50
N ASP A 148 27.52 -1.75 -6.68
CA ASP A 148 28.90 -1.74 -7.21
C ASP A 148 28.98 -1.26 -8.67
N VAL A 149 27.87 -1.32 -9.40
CA VAL A 149 27.77 -0.95 -10.82
C VAL A 149 27.28 0.50 -10.98
N HIS A 150 26.21 0.86 -10.27
CA HIS A 150 25.49 2.11 -10.48
C HIS A 150 25.68 3.13 -9.35
N GLY A 151 26.17 2.72 -8.18
CA GLY A 151 26.47 3.59 -7.04
C GLY A 151 25.31 4.53 -6.69
N ASP A 152 25.63 5.81 -6.50
CA ASP A 152 24.69 6.88 -6.12
C ASP A 152 23.62 7.19 -7.19
N ALA A 153 23.71 6.60 -8.39
CA ALA A 153 22.67 6.75 -9.41
C ALA A 153 21.42 5.90 -9.13
N LEU A 154 21.50 4.93 -8.21
CA LEU A 154 20.36 4.10 -7.82
C LEU A 154 19.38 4.87 -6.95
N ILE A 155 18.11 4.85 -7.35
CA ILE A 155 17.02 5.47 -6.61
C ILE A 155 16.66 4.59 -5.40
N GLY A 156 16.51 5.18 -4.22
CA GLY A 156 16.23 4.40 -3.00
C GLY A 156 17.45 3.71 -2.38
N ALA A 157 18.67 4.09 -2.79
CA ALA A 157 19.91 3.66 -2.19
C ALA A 157 20.46 4.70 -1.18
N GLY A 158 21.47 4.32 -0.39
CA GLY A 158 22.16 5.22 0.53
C GLY A 158 21.22 5.82 1.59
N ALA A 159 21.09 7.15 1.61
CA ALA A 159 20.24 7.87 2.57
C ALA A 159 18.73 7.63 2.39
N GLN A 160 18.33 6.99 1.28
CA GLN A 160 16.94 6.61 0.97
C GLN A 160 16.71 5.10 1.17
N ASP A 161 17.49 4.45 2.03
CA ASP A 161 17.44 3.00 2.25
C ASP A 161 16.02 2.52 2.62
N MET A 162 15.47 1.68 1.75
CA MET A 162 14.11 1.15 1.86
C MET A 162 13.88 0.34 3.14
N VAL A 163 14.91 -0.37 3.62
CA VAL A 163 14.82 -1.18 4.85
C VAL A 163 14.62 -0.29 6.06
N THR A 164 15.45 0.75 6.19
CA THR A 164 15.39 1.71 7.29
C THR A 164 14.10 2.52 7.25
N ALA A 165 13.72 3.03 6.07
CA ALA A 165 12.48 3.78 5.88
C ALA A 165 11.23 2.96 6.28
N PHE A 166 11.19 1.67 5.92
CA PHE A 166 10.11 0.77 6.32
C PHE A 166 9.99 0.66 7.85
N TYR A 167 11.11 0.53 8.57
CA TYR A 167 11.05 0.46 10.03
C TYR A 167 10.65 1.79 10.66
N GLU A 168 11.20 2.91 10.18
CA GLU A 168 10.92 4.24 10.73
C GLU A 168 9.43 4.59 10.63
N VAL A 169 8.81 4.29 9.50
CA VAL A 169 7.38 4.56 9.29
C VAL A 169 6.49 3.68 10.18
N LEU A 170 6.92 2.45 10.49
CA LEU A 170 6.20 1.58 11.43
C LEU A 170 6.40 2.04 12.87
N ALA A 171 7.62 2.39 13.26
CA ALA A 171 7.94 2.88 14.59
C ALA A 171 7.21 4.19 14.91
N SER A 172 6.94 5.03 13.90
CA SER A 172 6.18 6.28 14.08
C SER A 172 4.73 6.07 14.55
N ARG A 173 4.19 4.83 14.48
CA ARG A 173 2.87 4.50 15.05
C ARG A 173 2.88 4.48 16.58
N VAL A 174 4.04 4.29 17.19
CA VAL A 174 4.22 4.17 18.64
C VAL A 174 5.36 5.08 19.10
N PRO A 175 5.24 6.41 18.94
CA PRO A 175 6.34 7.37 19.16
C PRO A 175 6.87 7.39 20.60
N ASN A 176 6.10 6.84 21.55
CA ASN A 176 6.48 6.74 22.96
C ASN A 176 7.24 5.45 23.29
N VAL A 177 7.52 4.59 22.31
CA VAL A 177 8.27 3.33 22.47
C VAL A 177 9.60 3.47 21.73
N SER A 178 10.71 3.41 22.48
CA SER A 178 12.07 3.69 21.94
C SER A 178 12.58 2.60 20.98
N ALA A 179 12.18 1.34 21.20
CA ALA A 179 12.57 0.20 20.38
C ALA A 179 11.37 -0.73 20.19
N PRO A 180 10.38 -0.32 19.37
CA PRO A 180 9.14 -1.07 19.23
C PRO A 180 9.41 -2.44 18.65
N TYR A 181 8.72 -3.42 19.20
CA TYR A 181 8.66 -4.75 18.63
C TYR A 181 7.61 -4.78 17.52
N VAL A 182 8.08 -4.99 16.28
CA VAL A 182 7.25 -5.15 15.10
C VAL A 182 7.06 -6.63 14.76
N ALA A 183 5.81 -7.04 14.55
CA ALA A 183 5.49 -8.32 13.91
C ALA A 183 4.96 -8.08 12.50
N ILE A 184 5.56 -8.71 11.50
CA ILE A 184 5.05 -8.80 10.14
C ILE A 184 4.25 -10.10 10.05
N LEU A 185 2.97 -10.00 9.74
CA LEU A 185 2.09 -11.18 9.70
C LEU A 185 1.74 -11.50 8.26
N VAL A 186 2.20 -12.65 7.77
CA VAL A 186 2.02 -13.09 6.38
C VAL A 186 1.03 -14.25 6.34
N SER A 187 -0.13 -14.06 5.71
CA SER A 187 -1.13 -15.13 5.54
C SER A 187 -0.70 -16.14 4.47
N ASP A 188 -1.45 -17.23 4.37
CA ASP A 188 -1.28 -18.24 3.32
C ASP A 188 -1.47 -17.66 1.91
N GLU A 189 -2.47 -16.80 1.69
CA GLU A 189 -2.69 -16.16 0.38
C GLU A 189 -1.49 -15.32 -0.06
N ALA A 190 -0.77 -14.73 0.90
CA ALA A 190 0.41 -13.93 0.65
C ALA A 190 1.73 -14.70 0.80
N ALA A 191 1.69 -16.03 0.95
CA ALA A 191 2.87 -16.87 1.25
C ALA A 191 4.00 -16.72 0.23
N THR A 192 3.67 -16.43 -1.03
CA THR A 192 4.66 -16.19 -2.10
C THR A 192 5.65 -15.06 -1.73
N TYR A 193 5.24 -14.08 -0.91
CA TYR A 193 6.08 -12.95 -0.47
C TYR A 193 6.76 -13.19 0.89
N ARG A 194 6.48 -14.31 1.58
CA ARG A 194 7.10 -14.61 2.89
C ARG A 194 8.63 -14.53 2.85
N PRO A 195 9.35 -15.07 1.83
CA PRO A 195 10.80 -15.00 1.81
C PRO A 195 11.32 -13.54 1.75
N GLU A 196 10.65 -12.66 1.00
CA GLU A 196 10.96 -11.23 0.99
C GLU A 196 10.81 -10.61 2.39
N MET A 197 9.69 -10.88 3.06
CA MET A 197 9.41 -10.33 4.38
C MET A 197 10.41 -10.82 5.43
N GLU A 198 10.81 -12.10 5.35
CA GLU A 198 11.84 -12.68 6.21
C GLU A 198 13.20 -12.04 5.98
N TRP A 199 13.56 -11.82 4.71
CA TRP A 199 14.78 -11.12 4.36
C TRP A 199 14.77 -9.70 4.92
N LEU A 200 13.70 -8.94 4.71
CA LEU A 200 13.54 -7.57 5.22
C LEU A 200 13.67 -7.53 6.74
N ALA A 201 12.98 -8.43 7.44
CA ALA A 201 13.06 -8.55 8.89
C ALA A 201 14.49 -8.93 9.35
N SER A 202 15.19 -9.82 8.64
CA SER A 202 16.58 -10.17 8.94
C SER A 202 17.53 -8.99 8.81
N GLN A 203 17.36 -8.15 7.77
CA GLN A 203 18.18 -6.95 7.58
C GLN A 203 17.96 -5.96 8.73
N LEU A 204 16.71 -5.80 9.17
CA LEU A 204 16.38 -4.97 10.32
C LEU A 204 16.96 -5.51 11.63
N ARG A 205 16.96 -6.84 11.83
CA ARG A 205 17.59 -7.46 12.99
C ARG A 205 19.10 -7.25 13.03
N GLN A 206 19.78 -7.30 11.88
CA GLN A 206 21.21 -6.97 11.79
C GLN A 206 21.51 -5.51 12.18
N LEU A 207 20.54 -4.61 11.99
CA LEU A 207 20.59 -3.22 12.47
C LEU A 207 20.13 -3.05 13.93
N GLY A 208 19.96 -4.14 14.68
CA GLY A 208 19.55 -4.13 16.08
C GLY A 208 18.07 -3.83 16.30
N LYS A 209 17.22 -3.91 15.27
CA LYS A 209 15.76 -3.71 15.39
C LYS A 209 15.06 -5.02 15.75
N ARG A 210 13.99 -4.92 16.54
CA ARG A 210 13.15 -6.08 16.92
C ARG A 210 12.02 -6.23 15.90
N VAL A 211 12.29 -6.98 14.83
CA VAL A 211 11.33 -7.25 13.75
C VAL A 211 11.35 -8.73 13.41
N HIS A 212 10.18 -9.37 13.42
CA HIS A 212 10.03 -10.79 13.10
C HIS A 212 8.80 -11.01 12.22
N VAL A 213 8.84 -12.08 11.42
CA VAL A 213 7.72 -12.51 10.60
C VAL A 213 7.04 -13.69 11.28
N PHE A 214 5.72 -13.72 11.26
CA PHE A 214 4.91 -14.81 11.81
C PHE A 214 3.78 -15.17 10.85
N HIS A 215 3.26 -16.39 10.95
CA HIS A 215 1.93 -16.68 10.41
C HIS A 215 0.85 -16.11 11.36
N PRO A 216 -0.33 -15.68 10.87
CA PRO A 216 -1.45 -15.30 11.72
C PRO A 216 -1.81 -16.34 12.80
N ASP A 217 -1.58 -17.63 12.55
CA ASP A 217 -1.84 -18.71 13.52
C ASP A 217 -0.79 -18.82 14.64
N ASP A 218 0.39 -18.23 14.44
CA ASP A 218 1.50 -18.29 15.40
C ASP A 218 1.44 -17.18 16.45
N VAL A 219 0.43 -16.31 16.39
CA VAL A 219 0.27 -15.20 17.33
C VAL A 219 -0.87 -15.45 18.30
N MET A 220 -0.72 -14.91 19.50
CA MET A 220 -1.60 -15.17 20.63
C MET A 220 -2.30 -13.88 21.05
N PRO A 221 -3.61 -13.75 20.82
CA PRO A 221 -4.40 -12.70 21.45
C PRO A 221 -4.43 -12.89 22.97
N LEU A 222 -3.91 -11.91 23.72
CA LEU A 222 -3.91 -11.90 25.19
C LEU A 222 -4.47 -10.57 25.70
N GLY A 223 -5.71 -10.61 26.20
CA GLY A 223 -6.45 -9.40 26.56
C GLY A 223 -6.74 -8.57 25.31
N ASP A 224 -6.26 -7.31 25.29
CA ASP A 224 -6.36 -6.41 24.13
C ASP A 224 -5.06 -6.38 23.30
N ASP A 225 -4.03 -7.14 23.68
CA ASP A 225 -2.73 -7.17 23.02
C ASP A 225 -2.54 -8.45 22.20
N ILE A 226 -1.65 -8.40 21.21
CA ILE A 226 -1.15 -9.58 20.50
C ILE A 226 0.26 -9.86 20.98
N CYS A 227 0.49 -11.11 21.37
CA CYS A 227 1.78 -11.62 21.78
C CYS A 227 2.29 -12.66 20.79
N VAL A 228 3.60 -12.84 20.75
CA VAL A 228 4.27 -13.86 19.94
C VAL A 228 5.22 -14.65 20.82
N GLY A 229 5.34 -15.95 20.55
CA GLY A 229 6.28 -16.82 21.25
C GLY A 229 7.69 -16.65 20.67
N ILE A 230 8.60 -16.07 21.45
CA ILE A 230 10.04 -16.14 21.17
C ILE A 230 10.70 -16.76 22.41
N ASP A 231 11.47 -17.81 22.18
CA ASP A 231 12.21 -18.54 23.22
C ASP A 231 11.34 -19.06 24.39
N GLY A 232 10.06 -19.32 24.11
CA GLY A 232 9.10 -19.90 25.07
C GLY A 232 8.37 -18.91 25.98
N ASP A 233 8.65 -17.59 25.89
CA ASP A 233 7.94 -16.56 26.65
C ASP A 233 7.05 -15.70 25.72
N PRO A 234 5.76 -15.48 26.05
CA PRO A 234 4.90 -14.59 25.28
C PRO A 234 5.37 -13.14 25.35
N GLN A 235 5.85 -12.62 24.23
CA GLN A 235 6.25 -11.22 24.11
C GLN A 235 5.18 -10.40 23.40
N LYS A 236 4.75 -9.32 24.04
CA LYS A 236 3.84 -8.35 23.44
C LYS A 236 4.47 -7.67 22.23
N VAL A 237 3.68 -7.54 21.17
CA VAL A 237 4.03 -6.79 19.96
C VAL A 237 3.50 -5.36 20.07
N ASP A 238 4.32 -4.39 19.68
CA ASP A 238 3.97 -2.97 19.70
C ASP A 238 3.31 -2.50 18.39
N VAL A 239 3.74 -3.04 17.25
CA VAL A 239 3.22 -2.72 15.92
C VAL A 239 3.05 -3.99 15.10
N ILE A 240 1.91 -4.11 14.41
CA ILE A 240 1.62 -5.22 13.52
C ILE A 240 1.58 -4.68 12.10
N TYR A 241 2.47 -5.18 11.25
CA TYR A 241 2.36 -5.00 9.82
C TYR A 241 1.59 -6.20 9.23
N ARG A 242 0.34 -5.99 8.83
CA ARG A 242 -0.43 -7.04 8.17
C ARG A 242 0.02 -7.20 6.72
N PHE A 243 0.15 -8.44 6.29
CA PHE A 243 0.46 -8.80 4.93
C PHE A 243 -0.55 -9.84 4.42
N TRP A 244 -1.79 -9.36 4.28
CA TRP A 244 -2.93 -10.03 3.67
C TRP A 244 -3.91 -8.98 3.15
N GLU A 245 -4.67 -9.34 2.14
CA GLU A 245 -5.71 -8.51 1.54
C GLU A 245 -7.04 -8.68 2.27
N LEU A 246 -7.91 -7.65 2.29
CA LEU A 246 -9.16 -7.74 3.03
C LEU A 246 -10.22 -8.64 2.37
N PHE A 247 -10.04 -9.02 1.10
CA PHE A 247 -10.87 -10.07 0.50
C PHE A 247 -10.58 -11.46 1.09
N ASP A 248 -9.37 -11.68 1.62
CA ASP A 248 -8.91 -12.93 2.22
C ASP A 248 -9.19 -13.00 3.74
N LEU A 249 -9.85 -11.99 4.30
CA LEU A 249 -10.04 -11.84 5.75
C LEU A 249 -10.69 -13.07 6.43
N ALA A 250 -11.51 -13.82 5.70
CA ALA A 250 -12.16 -15.02 6.20
C ALA A 250 -11.17 -16.17 6.54
N ASN A 251 -9.98 -16.15 5.95
CA ASN A 251 -8.93 -17.16 6.16
C ASN A 251 -7.89 -16.73 7.21
N VAL A 252 -8.01 -15.52 7.77
CA VAL A 252 -7.08 -14.99 8.78
C VAL A 252 -7.61 -15.30 10.18
N SER A 253 -6.96 -16.22 10.90
CA SER A 253 -7.42 -16.74 12.20
C SER A 253 -7.65 -15.68 13.29
N ILE A 254 -6.83 -14.63 13.30
CA ILE A 254 -6.96 -13.51 14.27
C ILE A 254 -7.90 -12.39 13.80
N ALA A 255 -8.54 -12.52 12.64
CA ALA A 255 -9.37 -11.45 12.06
C ALA A 255 -10.49 -11.01 13.00
N GLU A 256 -11.23 -11.97 13.58
CA GLU A 256 -12.34 -11.65 14.49
C GLU A 256 -11.85 -10.89 15.73
N PHE A 257 -10.68 -11.27 16.27
CA PHE A 257 -10.05 -10.56 17.37
C PHE A 257 -9.69 -9.12 16.96
N LEU A 258 -9.02 -8.94 15.82
CA LEU A 258 -8.61 -7.61 15.33
C LEU A 258 -9.81 -6.70 15.05
N LEU A 259 -10.91 -7.24 14.53
CA LEU A 259 -12.14 -6.48 14.28
C LEU A 259 -12.79 -5.97 15.59
N LYS A 260 -12.70 -6.76 16.66
CA LYS A 260 -13.26 -6.47 17.99
C LYS A 260 -12.29 -5.73 18.93
N ALA A 261 -11.02 -5.63 18.56
CA ALA A 261 -9.98 -5.02 19.38
C ALA A 261 -10.32 -3.56 19.72
N ARG A 262 -9.88 -3.09 20.90
CA ARG A 262 -10.07 -1.70 21.31
C ARG A 262 -9.23 -0.73 20.47
N GLU A 263 -9.61 0.55 20.50
CA GLU A 263 -8.96 1.65 19.78
C GLU A 263 -7.42 1.62 19.84
N ALA A 264 -6.83 1.43 21.02
CA ALA A 264 -5.38 1.41 21.19
C ALA A 264 -4.68 0.25 20.45
N ALA A 265 -5.35 -0.89 20.28
CA ALA A 265 -4.83 -2.03 19.52
C ALA A 265 -5.08 -1.86 18.01
N GLN A 266 -6.22 -1.28 17.64
CA GLN A 266 -6.56 -0.99 16.24
C GLN A 266 -5.56 -0.04 15.58
N VAL A 267 -5.04 0.96 16.30
CA VAL A 267 -4.07 1.92 15.75
C VAL A 267 -2.65 1.36 15.57
N ARG A 268 -2.36 0.21 16.18
CA ARG A 268 -1.07 -0.51 16.06
C ARG A 268 -1.00 -1.45 14.85
N LEU A 269 -2.15 -1.78 14.27
CA LEU A 269 -2.26 -2.55 13.04
C LEU A 269 -2.12 -1.61 11.83
N THR A 270 -1.21 -1.92 10.93
CA THR A 270 -1.04 -1.21 9.65
C THR A 270 -0.72 -2.19 8.53
N PRO A 271 -1.19 -1.97 7.29
CA PRO A 271 -2.25 -1.03 6.91
C PRO A 271 -3.56 -1.26 7.68
N PRO A 272 -4.41 -0.24 7.90
CA PRO A 272 -5.65 -0.40 8.65
C PRO A 272 -6.65 -1.27 7.86
N MET A 273 -7.55 -2.00 8.52
CA MET A 273 -8.52 -2.88 7.85
C MET A 273 -9.71 -2.08 7.30
N ARG A 274 -9.47 -1.28 6.27
CA ARG A 274 -10.45 -0.35 5.68
C ARG A 274 -10.58 -0.65 4.19
N PRO A 275 -11.59 -1.46 3.78
CA PRO A 275 -11.66 -2.01 2.43
C PRO A 275 -11.70 -0.93 1.35
N PHE A 276 -12.33 0.22 1.61
CA PHE A 276 -12.35 1.31 0.65
C PHE A 276 -10.95 1.81 0.25
N GLN A 277 -9.89 1.60 1.05
CA GLN A 277 -8.51 1.99 0.71
C GLN A 277 -7.83 0.99 -0.24
N GLU A 278 -8.34 -0.23 -0.36
CA GLU A 278 -7.82 -1.31 -1.22
C GLU A 278 -8.59 -1.42 -2.56
N GLU A 279 -9.70 -0.68 -2.71
CA GLU A 279 -10.56 -0.79 -3.90
C GLU A 279 -10.03 -0.04 -5.12
N LYS A 280 -9.90 -0.75 -6.24
CA LYS A 280 -9.68 -0.16 -7.58
C LYS A 280 -10.81 0.80 -8.00
N LEU A 281 -12.03 0.57 -7.50
CA LEU A 281 -13.21 1.44 -7.74
C LEU A 281 -12.92 2.92 -7.46
N SER A 282 -12.04 3.21 -6.51
CA SER A 282 -11.64 4.58 -6.15
C SER A 282 -11.09 5.37 -7.34
N LEU A 283 -10.36 4.73 -8.25
CA LEU A 283 -9.81 5.36 -9.45
C LEU A 283 -10.92 5.76 -10.44
N ALA A 284 -11.99 4.98 -10.54
CA ALA A 284 -13.17 5.36 -11.33
C ALA A 284 -13.96 6.50 -10.67
N LEU A 285 -14.07 6.51 -9.34
CA LEU A 285 -14.70 7.63 -8.62
C LEU A 285 -13.94 8.95 -8.79
N PHE A 286 -12.62 8.91 -9.03
CA PHE A 286 -11.84 10.11 -9.33
C PHE A 286 -12.34 10.82 -10.60
N HIS A 287 -12.64 10.07 -11.66
CA HIS A 287 -13.14 10.60 -12.93
C HIS A 287 -14.65 10.80 -13.00
N HIS A 288 -15.39 10.39 -11.97
CA HIS A 288 -16.83 10.56 -11.95
C HIS A 288 -17.22 12.05 -11.94
N HIS A 289 -17.94 12.50 -12.98
CA HIS A 289 -18.22 13.93 -13.22
C HIS A 289 -18.87 14.67 -12.02
N ILE A 290 -19.80 14.01 -11.30
CA ILE A 290 -20.44 14.58 -10.10
C ILE A 290 -19.43 14.90 -8.97
N LEU A 291 -18.31 14.17 -8.88
CA LEU A 291 -17.33 14.29 -7.81
C LEU A 291 -16.17 15.25 -8.16
N GLU A 292 -16.13 15.82 -9.37
CA GLU A 292 -15.01 16.67 -9.82
C GLU A 292 -14.73 17.83 -8.84
N ASP A 293 -15.77 18.59 -8.48
CA ASP A 293 -15.62 19.72 -7.56
C ASP A 293 -15.24 19.26 -6.15
N PHE A 294 -15.64 18.05 -5.74
CA PHE A 294 -15.20 17.48 -4.46
C PHE A 294 -13.69 17.23 -4.47
N TRP A 295 -13.16 16.63 -5.54
CA TRP A 295 -11.73 16.39 -5.68
C TRP A 295 -10.94 17.70 -5.73
N ARG A 296 -11.43 18.70 -6.46
CA ARG A 296 -10.82 20.04 -6.53
C ARG A 296 -10.80 20.77 -5.17
N GLU A 297 -11.80 20.56 -4.31
CA GLU A 297 -11.87 21.16 -2.96
C GLU A 297 -10.99 20.43 -1.93
N ASN A 298 -10.74 19.13 -2.11
CA ASN A 298 -10.09 18.28 -1.09
C ASN A 298 -8.65 17.85 -1.44
N LEU A 299 -8.20 18.08 -2.68
CA LEU A 299 -6.82 17.87 -3.11
C LEU A 299 -6.11 19.21 -3.32
N SER A 300 -4.79 19.22 -3.15
CA SER A 300 -4.02 20.37 -3.62
C SER A 300 -4.13 20.50 -5.15
N LYS A 301 -3.99 21.72 -5.67
CA LYS A 301 -4.01 21.97 -7.12
C LYS A 301 -2.99 21.11 -7.87
N GLN A 302 -1.82 20.88 -7.24
CA GLN A 302 -0.76 20.07 -7.81
C GLN A 302 -1.15 18.59 -7.84
N SER A 303 -1.61 18.02 -6.72
CA SER A 303 -2.03 16.62 -6.65
C SER A 303 -3.19 16.32 -7.59
N TYR A 304 -4.21 17.20 -7.65
CA TYR A 304 -5.31 17.03 -8.60
C TYR A 304 -4.81 16.97 -10.05
N LYS A 305 -3.90 17.88 -10.45
CA LYS A 305 -3.33 17.90 -11.81
C LYS A 305 -2.50 16.64 -12.10
N VAL A 306 -1.73 16.17 -11.12
CA VAL A 306 -0.94 14.94 -11.24
C VAL A 306 -1.86 13.74 -11.40
N LEU A 307 -2.82 13.54 -10.49
CA LEU A 307 -3.78 12.44 -10.52
C LEU A 307 -4.61 12.44 -11.81
N ALA A 308 -5.11 13.59 -12.25
CA ALA A 308 -5.86 13.70 -13.50
C ALA A 308 -5.03 13.36 -14.75
N LYS A 309 -3.70 13.51 -14.70
CA LYS A 309 -2.82 13.10 -15.78
C LYS A 309 -2.53 11.60 -15.73
N VAL A 310 -2.30 11.03 -14.54
CA VAL A 310 -1.77 9.66 -14.41
C VAL A 310 -2.86 8.61 -14.21
N ILE A 311 -4.02 8.93 -13.66
CA ILE A 311 -5.12 7.98 -13.52
C ILE A 311 -5.84 7.87 -14.88
N PRO A 312 -5.89 6.70 -15.51
CA PRO A 312 -6.63 6.49 -16.75
C PRO A 312 -8.14 6.72 -16.55
N GLN A 313 -8.82 7.19 -17.60
CA GLN A 313 -10.29 7.28 -17.59
C GLN A 313 -10.90 5.92 -17.29
N SER A 314 -11.78 5.89 -16.29
CA SER A 314 -12.32 4.66 -15.69
C SER A 314 -13.78 4.90 -15.31
N TRP A 315 -14.63 3.90 -15.52
CA TRP A 315 -16.06 3.99 -15.26
C TRP A 315 -16.52 2.90 -14.29
N VAL A 316 -17.50 3.25 -13.45
CA VAL A 316 -18.15 2.29 -12.56
C VAL A 316 -19.19 1.52 -13.36
N MET A 317 -19.05 0.19 -13.40
CA MET A 317 -20.05 -0.67 -14.02
C MET A 317 -21.17 -0.96 -13.01
N ASP A 318 -22.31 -0.29 -13.15
CA ASP A 318 -23.49 -0.50 -12.30
C ASP A 318 -24.63 -1.13 -13.11
N PRO A 319 -25.07 -2.37 -12.80
CA PRO A 319 -26.07 -3.10 -13.59
C PRO A 319 -27.50 -2.60 -13.37
N VAL A 320 -27.71 -1.31 -13.13
CA VAL A 320 -29.03 -0.71 -12.89
C VAL A 320 -29.79 -0.56 -14.21
N GLU A 321 -31.06 -0.96 -14.21
CA GLU A 321 -31.96 -0.68 -15.33
C GLU A 321 -32.22 0.83 -15.43
N LEU A 322 -31.83 1.41 -16.56
CA LEU A 322 -32.02 2.81 -16.83
C LEU A 322 -33.35 3.05 -17.58
N PRO A 323 -34.12 4.09 -17.23
CA PRO A 323 -35.26 4.53 -18.03
C PRO A 323 -34.85 4.82 -19.49
N PRO A 324 -35.77 4.68 -20.46
CA PRO A 324 -35.44 4.88 -21.89
C PRO A 324 -34.88 6.27 -22.25
N ASN A 325 -35.10 7.27 -21.39
CA ASN A 325 -34.64 8.64 -21.58
C ASN A 325 -33.37 8.99 -20.78
N ALA A 326 -32.76 8.03 -20.09
CA ALA A 326 -31.51 8.25 -19.37
C ALA A 326 -30.33 8.34 -20.36
N VAL A 327 -29.34 9.16 -20.00
CA VAL A 327 -28.04 9.22 -20.69
C VAL A 327 -27.02 8.50 -19.82
N LEU A 328 -26.30 7.56 -20.40
CA LEU A 328 -25.24 6.83 -19.73
C LEU A 328 -23.91 7.59 -19.88
N ASP A 329 -23.27 7.91 -18.76
CA ASP A 329 -21.86 8.31 -18.75
C ASP A 329 -21.01 7.04 -18.85
N ALA A 330 -20.53 6.75 -20.05
CA ALA A 330 -19.81 5.52 -20.40
C ALA A 330 -18.64 5.84 -21.34
N PRO A 331 -17.64 4.93 -21.44
CA PRO A 331 -16.60 5.07 -22.44
C PRO A 331 -17.23 5.08 -23.84
N TYR A 332 -16.74 5.96 -24.70
CA TYR A 332 -17.08 5.94 -26.12
C TYR A 332 -16.49 4.67 -26.76
N VAL A 333 -17.34 3.71 -27.11
CA VAL A 333 -16.93 2.51 -27.84
C VAL A 333 -17.42 2.63 -29.28
N GLY A 334 -16.51 2.84 -30.23
CA GLY A 334 -16.78 2.71 -31.67
C GLY A 334 -17.24 3.96 -32.42
N GLY A 335 -17.35 5.12 -31.77
CA GLY A 335 -17.81 6.37 -32.41
C GLY A 335 -19.32 6.55 -32.35
#